data_AF-V4TJ59-F1
#
_entry.id   AF-V4TJ59-F1
#
_cell.length_a   1.000
_cell.length_b   1.000
_cell.length_c   1.000
_cell.angle_alpha   90.00
_cell.angle_beta   90.00
_cell.angle_gamma   90.00
#
_symmetry.space_group_name_H-M   'P 1'
#
loop_
_entity.id
_entity.type
_entity.pdbx_description
1 polymer ?
#
loop_
_entity_poly.entity_id
_entity_poly.type
_entity_poly.pdbx_seq_one_letter_code
_entity_poly.pdbx_strand_id
1 'polypeptide(L)'
;MKRYIYINDDETSQDLYCANRLSNRKYTLMNFLPKNLWEQFSRFMNQYFLLIACLQLWSLITPVNPASTWGPLIFIFAVSATKEAWDDYNRYLSDKKANEKEVWVVKQGIKKLIQSQDIRVGNIVWLRENDEVPCDLVLIGTSDPQGVCYVETAALDGETDLKTRLIPAACMGMDFELLHKIK
;
A
#
# COMPACT_ATOMS: atom_id res chain seq x y z
N MET A 1 -10.09 21.23 3.38
CA MET A 1 -10.27 20.83 4.80
C MET A 1 -8.92 21.00 5.48
N LYS A 2 -8.82 21.75 6.60
CA LYS A 2 -7.55 21.95 7.32
C LYS A 2 -7.39 20.85 8.37
N ARG A 3 -6.17 20.33 8.53
CA ARG A 3 -5.81 19.36 9.58
C ARG A 3 -4.78 20.02 10.50
N TYR A 4 -4.97 19.86 11.80
CA TYR A 4 -4.03 20.30 12.83
C TYR A 4 -3.41 19.05 13.45
N ILE A 5 -2.09 18.98 13.50
CA ILE A 5 -1.34 17.83 13.99
C ILE A 5 -0.53 18.29 15.19
N TYR A 6 -0.71 17.60 16.32
CA TYR A 6 0.05 17.82 17.54
C TYR A 6 1.09 16.71 17.69
N ILE A 7 2.31 17.10 18.07
CA ILE A 7 3.43 16.16 18.19
C ILE A 7 3.30 15.39 19.51
N ASN A 8 3.53 14.06 19.47
CA ASN A 8 3.44 13.16 20.63
C ASN A 8 2.04 13.07 21.30
N ASP A 9 0.96 13.42 20.60
CA ASP A 9 -0.42 13.21 21.08
C ASP A 9 -0.99 11.88 20.56
N ASP A 10 -0.68 10.78 21.28
CA ASP A 10 -1.05 9.43 20.86
C ASP A 10 -2.55 9.10 21.08
N GLU A 11 -3.23 9.78 22.01
CA GLU A 11 -4.63 9.45 22.37
C GLU A 11 -5.61 9.98 21.33
N THR A 12 -5.41 11.19 20.82
CA THR A 12 -6.32 11.77 19.80
C THR A 12 -6.02 11.25 18.39
N SER A 13 -4.77 10.88 18.10
CA SER A 13 -4.34 10.53 16.74
C SER A 13 -4.84 9.17 16.26
N GLN A 14 -5.15 8.21 17.15
CA GLN A 14 -5.58 6.86 16.77
C GLN A 14 -6.94 6.83 16.08
N ASP A 15 -7.91 7.60 16.56
CA ASP A 15 -9.30 7.53 16.08
C ASP A 15 -9.57 8.52 14.94
N LEU A 16 -8.71 9.53 14.77
CA LEU A 16 -8.90 10.62 13.80
C LEU A 16 -8.29 10.33 12.42
N TYR A 17 -7.28 9.46 12.33
CA TYR A 17 -6.49 9.26 11.12
C TYR A 17 -6.43 7.79 10.69
N CYS A 18 -6.25 7.56 9.38
CA CYS A 18 -6.04 6.22 8.85
C CYS A 18 -4.67 5.67 9.25
N ALA A 19 -4.58 4.35 9.38
CA ALA A 19 -3.32 3.66 9.62
C ALA A 19 -2.35 3.78 8.43
N ASN A 20 -1.04 3.74 8.70
CA ASN A 20 0.01 3.75 7.67
C ASN A 20 0.19 2.39 6.98
N ARG A 21 -0.87 1.61 6.87
CA ARG A 21 -0.82 0.25 6.32
C ARG A 21 -1.05 0.28 4.81
N LEU A 22 -0.04 -0.13 4.05
CA LEU A 22 -0.12 -0.32 2.62
C LEU A 22 -0.94 -1.58 2.27
N SER A 23 -1.85 -1.47 1.31
CA SER A 23 -2.48 -2.65 0.70
C SER A 23 -2.81 -2.42 -0.77
N ASN A 24 -2.15 -3.18 -1.63
CA ASN A 24 -2.37 -3.23 -3.08
C ASN A 24 -3.14 -4.48 -3.52
N ARG A 25 -3.56 -5.32 -2.56
CA ARG A 25 -4.42 -6.49 -2.81
C ARG A 25 -5.75 -6.07 -3.40
N LYS A 26 -6.17 -6.74 -4.47
CA LYS A 26 -7.52 -6.57 -5.03
C LYS A 26 -8.55 -7.41 -4.28
N TYR A 27 -8.10 -8.56 -3.77
CA TYR A 27 -8.98 -9.57 -3.21
C TYR A 27 -8.71 -9.81 -1.73
N THR A 28 -9.77 -10.16 -1.02
CA THR A 28 -9.72 -10.87 0.26
C THR A 28 -10.05 -12.33 -0.01
N LEU A 29 -9.66 -13.23 0.89
CA LEU A 29 -9.95 -14.67 0.75
C LEU A 29 -11.45 -14.94 0.49
N MET A 30 -12.33 -14.17 1.14
CA MET A 30 -13.79 -14.32 0.97
C MET A 30 -14.32 -13.73 -0.33
N ASN A 31 -13.79 -12.58 -0.78
CA ASN A 31 -14.32 -11.89 -1.95
C ASN A 31 -13.64 -12.30 -3.26
N PHE A 32 -12.58 -13.11 -3.20
CA PHE A 32 -11.80 -13.55 -4.36
C PHE A 32 -12.70 -14.16 -5.42
N LEU A 33 -13.41 -15.24 -5.09
CA LEU A 33 -14.24 -15.96 -6.07
C LEU A 33 -15.35 -15.08 -6.69
N PRO A 34 -16.23 -14.40 -5.91
CA PRO A 34 -17.29 -13.61 -6.52
C PRO A 34 -16.78 -12.42 -7.34
N LYS A 35 -15.74 -11.71 -6.87
CA LYS A 35 -15.17 -10.58 -7.64
C LYS A 35 -14.42 -11.06 -8.88
N ASN A 36 -13.63 -12.11 -8.76
CA ASN A 36 -12.86 -12.63 -9.88
C ASN A 36 -13.78 -13.15 -10.99
N LEU A 37 -14.85 -13.88 -10.65
CA LEU A 37 -15.86 -14.30 -11.63
C LEU A 37 -16.55 -13.10 -12.28
N TRP A 38 -16.90 -12.07 -11.50
CA TRP A 38 -17.48 -10.84 -12.03
C TRP A 38 -16.55 -10.17 -13.06
N GLU A 39 -15.26 -10.05 -12.77
CA GLU A 39 -14.25 -9.52 -13.70
C GLU A 39 -14.05 -10.40 -14.94
N GLN A 40 -14.15 -11.72 -14.79
CA GLN A 40 -14.09 -12.62 -15.93
C GLN A 40 -15.32 -12.43 -16.83
N PHE A 41 -16.53 -12.37 -16.27
CA PHE A 41 -17.77 -12.21 -17.03
C PHE A 41 -18.10 -10.76 -17.41
N SER A 42 -17.30 -9.77 -17.04
CA SER A 42 -17.42 -8.42 -17.59
C SER A 42 -16.81 -8.32 -19.01
N ARG A 43 -16.05 -9.34 -19.44
CA ARG A 43 -15.48 -9.41 -20.79
C ARG A 43 -16.50 -9.97 -21.77
N PHE A 44 -16.78 -9.23 -22.85
CA PHE A 44 -17.77 -9.61 -23.86
C PHE A 44 -17.62 -11.05 -24.38
N MET A 45 -16.39 -11.48 -24.67
CA MET A 45 -16.13 -12.85 -25.15
C MET A 45 -16.54 -13.91 -24.12
N ASN A 46 -16.31 -13.66 -22.84
CA ASN A 46 -16.65 -14.60 -21.78
C ASN A 46 -18.17 -14.68 -21.57
N GLN A 47 -18.89 -13.56 -21.73
CA GLN A 47 -20.35 -13.53 -21.74
C GLN A 47 -20.92 -14.32 -22.92
N TYR A 48 -20.33 -14.16 -24.11
CA TYR A 48 -20.70 -14.92 -25.30
C TYR A 48 -20.53 -16.44 -25.09
N PHE A 49 -19.36 -16.89 -24.62
CA PHE A 49 -19.13 -18.31 -24.35
C PHE A 49 -20.06 -18.86 -23.26
N LEU A 50 -20.35 -18.08 -22.22
CA LEU A 50 -21.30 -18.45 -21.19
C LEU A 50 -22.72 -18.62 -21.76
N LEU A 51 -23.17 -17.69 -22.61
CA LEU A 51 -24.49 -17.77 -23.26
C LEU A 51 -24.59 -19.05 -24.10
N ILE A 52 -23.58 -19.32 -24.93
CA ILE A 52 -23.53 -20.54 -25.75
C ILE A 52 -23.53 -21.79 -24.86
N ALA A 53 -22.72 -21.82 -23.80
CA ALA A 53 -22.67 -22.94 -22.86
C ALA A 53 -24.01 -23.19 -22.16
N CYS A 54 -24.75 -22.13 -21.81
CA CYS A 54 -26.09 -22.22 -21.25
C CYS A 54 -27.13 -22.74 -22.25
N LEU A 55 -27.13 -22.22 -23.48
CA LEU A 55 -28.04 -22.69 -24.55
C LEU A 55 -27.82 -24.17 -24.87
N GLN A 56 -26.56 -24.63 -24.77
CA GLN A 56 -26.20 -26.02 -25.03
C GLN A 56 -26.62 -27.01 -23.93
N LEU A 57 -27.06 -26.54 -22.74
CA LEU A 57 -27.62 -27.43 -21.72
C LEU A 57 -28.94 -28.07 -22.17
N TRP A 58 -29.61 -27.48 -23.16
CA TRP A 58 -30.87 -27.97 -23.69
C TRP A 58 -30.65 -28.83 -24.93
N SER A 59 -30.74 -30.16 -24.77
CA SER A 59 -30.49 -31.13 -25.85
C SER A 59 -31.46 -31.07 -27.03
N LEU A 60 -32.63 -30.42 -26.88
CA LEU A 60 -33.53 -30.12 -28.01
C LEU A 60 -33.00 -29.01 -28.94
N ILE A 61 -32.12 -28.12 -28.45
CA ILE A 61 -31.61 -26.97 -29.21
C ILE A 61 -30.27 -27.31 -29.88
N THR A 62 -29.48 -28.19 -29.27
CA THR A 62 -28.15 -28.57 -29.78
C THR A 62 -27.96 -30.09 -29.79
N PRO A 63 -27.29 -30.64 -30.83
CA PRO A 63 -26.83 -32.03 -30.82
C PRO A 63 -25.51 -32.21 -30.06
N VAL A 64 -24.86 -31.12 -29.62
CA VAL A 64 -23.54 -31.14 -28.97
C VAL A 64 -23.66 -31.52 -27.50
N ASN A 65 -22.78 -32.42 -27.02
CA ASN A 65 -22.74 -32.78 -25.60
C ASN A 65 -22.31 -31.57 -24.74
N PRO A 66 -23.08 -31.14 -23.73
CA PRO A 66 -22.74 -29.98 -22.89
C PRO A 66 -21.35 -30.05 -22.25
N ALA A 67 -20.90 -31.26 -21.90
CA ALA A 67 -19.58 -31.48 -21.29
C ALA A 67 -18.43 -31.03 -22.21
N SER A 68 -18.60 -31.13 -23.53
CA SER A 68 -17.59 -30.72 -24.51
C SER A 68 -17.37 -29.20 -24.58
N THR A 69 -18.31 -28.41 -24.04
CA THR A 69 -18.22 -26.93 -24.00
C THR A 69 -17.97 -26.42 -22.58
N TRP A 70 -18.68 -26.97 -21.58
CA TRP A 70 -18.46 -26.61 -20.18
C TRP A 70 -17.08 -27.03 -19.66
N GLY A 71 -16.57 -28.19 -20.09
CA GLY A 71 -15.26 -28.69 -19.69
C GLY A 71 -14.12 -27.70 -20.00
N PRO A 72 -13.91 -27.34 -21.28
CA PRO A 72 -12.91 -26.35 -21.67
C PRO A 72 -13.13 -24.97 -21.03
N LEU A 73 -14.39 -24.53 -20.92
CA LEU A 73 -14.72 -23.22 -20.34
C LEU A 73 -14.34 -23.13 -18.86
N ILE A 74 -14.70 -24.14 -18.06
CA ILE A 74 -14.31 -24.25 -16.65
C ILE A 74 -12.78 -24.31 -16.53
N PHE A 75 -12.12 -25.09 -17.37
CA PHE A 75 -10.66 -25.21 -17.35
C PHE A 75 -9.98 -23.86 -17.60
N ILE A 76 -10.39 -23.12 -18.63
CA ILE A 76 -9.83 -21.80 -18.95
C ILE A 76 -10.04 -20.81 -17.80
N PHE A 77 -11.25 -20.76 -17.24
CA PHE A 77 -11.55 -19.88 -16.10
C PHE A 77 -10.79 -20.28 -14.83
N ALA A 78 -10.59 -21.58 -14.60
CA ALA A 78 -9.80 -22.06 -13.47
C ALA A 78 -8.32 -21.67 -13.61
N VAL A 79 -7.73 -21.80 -14.80
CA VAL A 79 -6.36 -21.37 -15.07
C VAL A 79 -6.22 -19.85 -14.89
N SER A 80 -7.18 -19.07 -15.42
CA SER A 80 -7.18 -17.61 -15.25
C SER A 80 -7.32 -17.19 -13.79
N ALA A 81 -8.23 -17.82 -13.03
CA ALA A 81 -8.41 -17.55 -11.61
C ALA A 81 -7.16 -17.90 -10.81
N THR A 82 -6.54 -19.05 -11.09
CA THR A 82 -5.31 -19.49 -10.43
C THR A 82 -4.17 -18.48 -10.65
N LYS A 83 -4.01 -17.98 -11.89
CA LYS A 83 -3.03 -16.95 -12.18
C LYS A 83 -3.30 -15.66 -11.39
N GLU A 84 -4.54 -15.17 -11.39
CA GLU A 84 -4.87 -13.95 -10.65
C GLU A 84 -4.67 -14.13 -9.13
N ALA A 85 -4.98 -15.30 -8.58
CA ALA A 85 -4.71 -15.63 -7.19
C ALA A 85 -3.20 -15.60 -6.87
N TRP A 86 -2.37 -16.15 -7.76
CA TRP A 86 -0.92 -16.12 -7.63
C TRP A 86 -0.38 -14.69 -7.66
N ASP A 87 -0.85 -13.87 -8.60
CA ASP A 87 -0.44 -12.48 -8.72
C ASP A 87 -0.84 -11.66 -7.48
N ASP A 88 -2.07 -11.85 -6.95
CA ASP A 88 -2.53 -11.16 -5.73
C ASP A 88 -1.80 -11.65 -4.47
N TYR A 89 -1.37 -12.92 -4.43
CA TYR A 89 -0.50 -13.44 -3.38
C TYR A 89 0.90 -12.82 -3.43
N ASN A 90 1.47 -12.59 -4.62
CA ASN A 90 2.74 -11.88 -4.72
C ASN A 90 2.61 -10.41 -4.29
N ARG A 91 1.50 -9.74 -4.63
CA ARG A 91 1.19 -8.39 -4.10
C ARG A 91 1.13 -8.37 -2.58
N TYR A 92 0.53 -9.38 -1.96
CA TYR A 92 0.54 -9.51 -0.51
C TYR A 92 1.93 -9.54 0.08
N LEU A 93 2.82 -10.38 -0.48
CA LEU A 93 4.16 -10.53 0.06
C LEU A 93 4.94 -9.22 -0.02
N SER A 94 4.79 -8.50 -1.13
CA SER A 94 5.34 -7.15 -1.32
C SER A 94 4.77 -6.15 -0.30
N ASP A 95 3.45 -6.11 -0.13
CA ASP A 95 2.79 -5.25 0.86
C ASP A 95 3.26 -5.59 2.28
N LYS A 96 3.38 -6.88 2.61
CA LYS A 96 3.84 -7.35 3.93
C LYS A 96 5.26 -6.87 4.19
N LYS A 97 6.17 -7.02 3.22
CA LYS A 97 7.56 -6.55 3.33
C LYS A 97 7.64 -5.05 3.57
N ALA A 98 6.83 -4.24 2.87
CA ALA A 98 6.81 -2.79 3.04
C ALA A 98 6.24 -2.39 4.42
N ASN A 99 5.14 -3.03 4.84
CA ASN A 99 4.48 -2.74 6.11
C ASN A 99 5.33 -3.12 7.33
N GLU A 100 6.05 -4.25 7.27
CA GLU A 100 6.89 -4.76 8.35
C GLU A 100 8.30 -4.14 8.38
N LYS A 101 8.63 -3.26 7.43
CA LYS A 101 9.92 -2.55 7.41
C LYS A 101 10.13 -1.78 8.71
N GLU A 102 11.29 -1.95 9.32
CA GLU A 102 11.63 -1.31 10.58
C GLU A 102 12.00 0.17 10.38
N VAL A 103 11.43 1.03 11.23
CA VAL A 103 11.62 2.49 11.20
C VAL A 103 11.87 2.99 12.62
N TRP A 104 12.80 3.94 12.77
CA TRP A 104 13.04 4.58 14.06
C TRP A 104 12.02 5.68 14.32
N VAL A 105 11.34 5.59 15.46
CA VAL A 105 10.49 6.65 16.00
C VAL A 105 11.06 7.16 17.30
N VAL A 106 10.95 8.46 17.51
CA VAL A 106 11.41 9.17 18.70
C VAL A 106 10.20 9.48 19.55
N LYS A 107 10.17 8.94 20.76
CA LYS A 107 9.11 9.21 21.73
C LYS A 107 9.74 9.55 23.07
N GLN A 108 9.40 10.72 23.61
CA GLN A 108 9.91 11.20 24.90
C GLN A 108 11.45 11.17 25.00
N GLY A 109 12.14 11.51 23.90
CA GLY A 109 13.60 11.51 23.81
C GLY A 109 14.25 10.12 23.59
N ILE A 110 13.46 9.05 23.57
CA ILE A 110 13.94 7.68 23.38
C ILE A 110 13.68 7.25 21.93
N LYS A 111 14.71 6.72 21.27
CA LYS A 111 14.58 6.08 19.96
C LYS A 111 14.05 4.66 20.14
N LYS A 112 12.94 4.35 19.48
CA LYS A 112 12.34 3.02 19.45
C LYS A 112 12.18 2.57 18.01
N LEU A 113 12.46 1.30 17.76
CA LEU A 113 12.20 0.66 16.47
C LEU A 113 10.76 0.16 16.44
N ILE A 114 10.02 0.52 15.40
CA ILE A 114 8.65 0.05 15.14
C ILE A 114 8.52 -0.38 13.67
N GLN A 115 7.44 -1.05 13.33
CA GLN A 115 7.13 -1.36 11.94
C GLN A 115 6.52 -0.13 11.24
N SER A 116 6.79 0.02 9.94
CA SER A 116 6.28 1.13 9.12
C SER A 116 4.75 1.28 9.21
N GLN A 117 4.02 0.17 9.23
CA GLN A 117 2.56 0.17 9.36
C GLN A 117 2.04 0.70 10.71
N ASP A 118 2.89 0.72 11.74
CA ASP A 118 2.55 1.18 13.09
C ASP A 118 2.83 2.68 13.29
N ILE A 119 3.39 3.37 12.29
CA ILE A 119 3.60 4.82 12.33
C ILE A 119 2.24 5.53 12.39
N ARG A 120 2.13 6.49 13.31
CA ARG A 120 0.94 7.33 13.49
C ARG A 120 1.23 8.79 13.22
N VAL A 121 0.19 9.53 12.83
CA VAL A 121 0.26 10.98 12.66
C VAL A 121 0.67 11.64 13.98
N GLY A 122 1.69 12.48 13.94
CA GLY A 122 2.28 13.13 15.13
C GLY A 122 3.50 12.40 15.71
N ASN A 123 3.83 11.20 15.22
CA ASN A 123 5.10 10.55 15.55
C ASN A 123 6.28 11.28 14.91
N ILE A 124 7.38 11.37 15.65
CA ILE A 124 8.65 11.88 15.14
C ILE A 124 9.43 10.71 14.57
N VAL A 125 9.64 10.69 13.26
CA VAL A 125 10.41 9.66 12.56
C VAL A 125 11.86 10.10 12.44
N TRP A 126 12.79 9.20 12.79
CA TRP A 126 14.23 9.41 12.63
C TRP A 126 14.74 8.58 11.46
N LEU A 127 15.17 9.25 10.39
CA LEU A 127 15.73 8.60 9.20
C LEU A 127 17.25 8.73 9.21
N ARG A 128 17.93 7.70 8.72
CA ARG A 128 19.37 7.71 8.43
C ARG A 128 19.58 7.95 6.94
N GLU A 129 20.83 8.18 6.58
CA GLU A 129 21.23 8.23 5.17
C GLU A 129 20.80 6.94 4.45
N ASN A 130 20.25 7.09 3.25
CA ASN A 130 19.72 6.01 2.40
C ASN A 130 18.50 5.25 2.95
N ASP A 131 17.91 5.69 4.07
CA ASP A 131 16.62 5.14 4.49
C ASP A 131 15.51 5.63 3.54
N GLU A 132 14.63 4.72 3.11
CA GLU A 132 13.42 5.12 2.39
C GLU A 132 12.45 5.85 3.33
N VAL A 133 11.83 6.90 2.82
CA VAL A 133 10.82 7.67 3.55
C VAL A 133 9.53 6.82 3.65
N PRO A 134 9.05 6.48 4.86
CA PRO A 134 7.97 5.48 5.04
C PRO A 134 6.56 6.02 4.82
N CYS A 135 6.38 7.34 4.87
CA CYS A 135 5.12 8.06 4.67
C CYS A 135 5.42 9.55 4.45
N ASP A 136 4.41 10.37 4.19
CA ASP A 136 4.62 11.82 4.06
C ASP A 136 5.08 12.43 5.39
N LEU A 137 6.28 13.03 5.39
CA LEU A 137 6.90 13.65 6.56
C LEU A 137 7.08 15.16 6.37
N VAL A 138 7.10 15.87 7.50
CA VAL A 138 7.57 17.25 7.58
C VAL A 138 8.99 17.24 8.14
N LEU A 139 9.94 17.76 7.36
CA LEU A 139 11.34 17.85 7.78
C LEU A 139 11.48 18.90 8.89
N ILE A 140 11.81 18.47 10.10
CA ILE A 140 11.98 19.34 11.28
C ILE A 140 13.42 19.41 11.78
N GLY A 141 14.31 18.55 11.29
CA GLY A 141 15.69 18.46 11.73
C GLY A 141 16.54 17.69 10.73
N THR A 142 17.84 17.98 10.72
CA THR A 142 18.84 17.30 9.89
C THR A 142 20.17 17.28 10.66
N SER A 143 21.07 16.37 10.29
CA SER A 143 22.44 16.35 10.80
C SER A 143 23.33 17.44 10.21
N ASP A 144 22.91 18.07 9.11
CA ASP A 144 23.65 19.16 8.49
C ASP A 144 23.48 20.48 9.28
N PRO A 145 24.57 21.14 9.72
CA PRO A 145 24.49 22.37 10.51
C PRO A 145 23.80 23.55 9.81
N GLN A 146 23.74 23.55 8.47
CA GLN A 146 23.06 24.56 7.68
C GLN A 146 21.56 24.27 7.52
N GLY A 147 21.06 23.16 8.07
CA GLY A 147 19.65 22.82 8.00
C GLY A 147 19.23 22.19 6.67
N VAL A 148 20.19 21.70 5.87
CA VAL A 148 19.97 21.11 4.55
C VAL A 148 19.79 19.59 4.63
N CYS A 149 18.88 19.05 3.83
CA CYS A 149 18.69 17.63 3.60
C CYS A 149 18.53 17.37 2.11
N TYR A 150 19.04 16.25 1.61
CA TYR A 150 18.92 15.86 0.22
C TYR A 150 18.00 14.64 0.11
N VAL A 151 17.06 14.68 -0.83
CA VAL A 151 16.08 13.60 -1.04
C VAL A 151 16.12 13.18 -2.49
N GLU A 152 16.29 11.90 -2.73
CA GLU A 152 16.12 11.29 -4.06
C GLU A 152 14.63 10.98 -4.28
N THR A 153 14.10 11.41 -5.43
CA THR A 153 12.69 11.19 -5.80
C THR A 153 12.51 10.37 -7.07
N ALA A 154 13.55 9.67 -7.53
CA ALA A 154 13.53 8.87 -8.75
C ALA A 154 12.35 7.87 -8.81
N ALA A 155 11.92 7.32 -7.67
CA ALA A 155 10.75 6.43 -7.59
C ALA A 155 9.39 7.13 -7.82
N LEU A 156 9.33 8.46 -7.68
CA LEU A 156 8.11 9.27 -7.82
C LEU A 156 8.04 10.01 -9.17
N ASP A 157 9.15 10.57 -9.64
CA ASP A 157 9.20 11.39 -10.87
C ASP A 157 10.23 10.93 -11.90
N GLY A 158 11.08 9.96 -11.59
CA GLY A 158 12.12 9.45 -12.48
C GLY A 158 13.37 10.32 -12.58
N GLU A 159 13.47 11.41 -11.80
CA GLU A 159 14.66 12.25 -11.75
C GLU A 159 15.71 11.64 -10.80
N THR A 160 16.95 11.52 -11.26
CA THR A 160 18.08 10.97 -10.46
C THR A 160 18.80 12.04 -9.64
N ASP A 161 18.47 13.31 -9.85
CA ASP A 161 19.10 14.41 -9.15
C ASP A 161 18.56 14.51 -7.71
N LEU A 162 19.47 14.80 -6.77
CA LEU A 162 19.10 15.00 -5.37
C LEU A 162 18.37 16.34 -5.19
N LYS A 163 17.18 16.30 -4.59
CA LYS A 163 16.40 17.50 -4.29
C LYS A 163 16.75 18.03 -2.92
N THR A 164 17.19 19.28 -2.88
CA THR A 164 17.49 20.00 -1.64
C THR A 164 16.21 20.37 -0.88
N ARG A 165 16.16 20.03 0.40
CA ARG A 165 15.13 20.40 1.36
C ARG A 165 15.76 21.15 2.53
N LEU A 166 15.06 22.15 3.03
CA LEU A 166 15.51 22.97 4.15
C LEU A 166 14.56 22.78 5.34
N ILE A 167 15.11 22.73 6.54
CA ILE A 167 14.30 22.77 7.76
C ILE A 167 13.67 24.16 7.94
N PRO A 168 12.48 24.25 8.55
CA PRO A 168 11.92 25.52 8.96
C PRO A 168 12.87 26.30 9.87
N ALA A 169 12.94 27.62 9.71
CA ALA A 169 13.82 28.48 10.52
C ALA A 169 13.55 28.36 12.03
N ALA A 170 12.29 28.11 12.42
CA ALA A 170 11.89 27.87 13.81
C ALA A 170 12.53 26.62 14.43
N CYS A 171 13.05 25.72 13.60
CA CYS A 171 13.62 24.45 13.99
C CYS A 171 15.17 24.44 13.99
N MET A 172 15.81 25.53 13.53
CA MET A 172 17.26 25.64 13.49
C MET A 172 17.88 25.57 14.90
N GLY A 173 18.89 24.72 15.08
CA GLY A 173 19.60 24.57 16.36
C GLY A 173 18.83 23.80 17.44
N MET A 174 17.71 23.16 17.11
CA MET A 174 17.04 22.26 18.05
C MET A 174 17.84 20.96 18.19
N ASP A 175 18.29 20.67 19.42
CA ASP A 175 18.87 19.38 19.74
C ASP A 175 17.79 18.30 19.76
N PHE A 176 18.18 17.08 19.40
CA PHE A 176 17.33 15.88 19.41
C PHE A 176 16.65 15.68 20.77
N GLU A 177 17.38 15.96 21.85
CA GLU A 177 16.87 15.87 23.21
C GLU A 177 15.77 16.88 23.50
N LEU A 178 15.63 17.96 22.75
CA LEU A 178 14.59 18.98 22.97
C LEU A 178 13.31 18.70 22.15
N LEU A 179 13.32 17.74 21.24
CA LEU A 179 12.18 17.40 20.39
C LEU A 179 10.94 16.94 21.20
N HIS A 180 11.14 16.39 22.40
CA HIS A 180 10.03 16.04 23.30
C HIS A 180 9.33 17.25 23.93
N LYS A 181 9.91 18.45 23.83
CA LYS A 181 9.36 19.70 24.39
C LYS A 181 8.55 20.51 23.38
N ILE A 182 8.52 20.08 22.12
CA ILE A 182 7.71 20.72 21.08
C ILE A 182 6.25 20.37 21.36
N LYS A 183 5.45 21.39 21.69
CA LYS A 183 3.99 21.31 21.86
C LYS A 183 3.30 22.00 20.70
#